data_AF-A0A172TT91-F1
#
_entry.id   AF-A0A172TT91-F1
#
_cell.length_a   1.000
_cell.length_b   1.000
_cell.length_c   1.000
_cell.angle_alpha   90.00
_cell.angle_beta   90.00
_cell.angle_gamma   90.00
#
_symmetry.space_group_name_H-M   'P 1'
#
loop_
_entity.id
_entity.type
_entity.pdbx_description
1 polymer ?
#
loop_
_entity_poly.entity_id
_entity_poly.type
_entity_poly.pdbx_seq_one_letter_code
_entity_poly.pdbx_strand_id
1 'polypeptide(L)'
;MAKQVGPVFITGTIDGIIFYKLNGQYYLRSKGDYKSAKRMRKDPSLQRTMANADRFGVASKMVKRVYYRQLPGTVRKPGLFARLTGMVNKWLYQGKTKEEAQELLLAHCQKLAAKQTTIEATPSVRTTAPVLPPHPTPALTTTEKKKEITKPTPRVKQARYLSNWKVKRNGRLYIPKQCQKNCVPMIMPRSFVIPTKTQNRRE
;
A
#
# COMPACT_ATOMS: atom_id res chain seq x y z
N MET A 1 -11.47 21.58 1.72
CA MET A 1 -11.35 20.87 3.02
C MET A 1 -10.62 21.78 3.97
N ALA A 2 -11.08 21.86 5.22
CA ALA A 2 -10.46 22.74 6.21
C ALA A 2 -9.08 22.18 6.62
N LYS A 3 -8.10 23.07 6.72
CA LYS A 3 -6.74 22.74 7.18
C LYS A 3 -6.71 22.87 8.71
N GLN A 4 -5.99 21.98 9.37
CA GLN A 4 -5.71 22.15 10.80
C GLN A 4 -4.64 23.23 10.96
N VAL A 5 -4.92 24.24 11.77
CA VAL A 5 -3.99 25.31 12.13
C VAL A 5 -3.81 25.30 13.63
N GLY A 6 -2.58 25.54 14.08
CA GLY A 6 -2.23 25.58 15.50
C GLY A 6 -1.01 24.74 15.87
N PRO A 7 -0.62 24.76 17.14
CA PRO A 7 0.59 24.09 17.63
C PRO A 7 0.43 22.57 17.75
N VAL A 8 -0.80 22.08 17.87
CA VAL A 8 -1.11 20.66 18.06
C VAL A 8 -1.86 20.13 16.85
N PHE A 9 -1.33 19.06 16.26
CA PHE A 9 -1.97 18.32 15.18
C PHE A 9 -2.57 17.03 15.71
N ILE A 10 -3.82 16.76 15.35
CA ILE A 10 -4.57 15.61 15.84
C ILE A 10 -4.95 14.74 14.65
N THR A 11 -5.03 13.44 14.86
CA THR A 11 -5.58 12.48 13.89
C THR A 11 -6.59 11.62 14.61
N GLY A 12 -7.76 11.40 14.02
CA GLY A 12 -8.83 10.66 14.66
C GLY A 12 -10.20 11.25 14.36
N THR A 13 -11.19 10.90 15.18
CA THR A 13 -12.54 11.48 15.09
C THR A 13 -12.94 12.00 16.47
N ILE A 14 -13.24 13.29 16.58
CA ILE A 14 -13.66 13.96 17.82
C ILE A 14 -14.90 14.77 17.46
N ASP A 15 -15.98 14.63 18.23
CA ASP A 15 -17.23 15.38 18.07
C ASP A 15 -17.80 15.43 16.65
N GLY A 16 -17.71 14.29 15.93
CA GLY A 16 -18.19 14.22 14.55
C GLY A 16 -17.29 14.93 13.53
N ILE A 17 -16.10 15.39 13.92
CA ILE A 17 -15.07 15.92 13.03
C ILE A 17 -13.97 14.87 12.86
N ILE A 18 -13.63 14.56 11.61
CA ILE A 18 -12.60 13.59 11.24
C ILE A 18 -11.32 14.35 10.89
N PHE A 19 -10.28 14.15 11.67
CA PHE A 19 -8.94 14.68 11.49
C PHE A 19 -8.05 13.63 10.82
N TYR A 20 -7.38 14.00 9.73
CA TYR A 20 -6.54 13.10 8.98
C TYR A 20 -5.36 13.84 8.33
N LYS A 21 -4.31 13.08 8.00
CA LYS A 21 -3.09 13.59 7.37
C LYS A 21 -3.03 13.14 5.92
N LEU A 22 -2.78 14.08 5.00
CA LEU A 22 -2.62 13.82 3.58
C LEU A 22 -1.42 14.62 3.06
N ASN A 23 -0.46 13.94 2.41
CA ASN A 23 0.74 14.56 1.83
C ASN A 23 1.52 15.46 2.81
N GLY A 24 1.68 15.01 4.06
CA GLY A 24 2.39 15.77 5.09
C GLY A 24 1.56 16.87 5.77
N GLN A 25 0.40 17.23 5.22
CA GLN A 25 -0.48 18.27 5.71
C GLN A 25 -1.67 17.69 6.50
N TYR A 26 -2.16 18.44 7.49
CA TYR A 26 -3.26 18.03 8.35
C TYR A 26 -4.56 18.72 7.95
N TYR A 27 -5.61 17.92 7.86
CA TYR A 27 -6.93 18.35 7.41
C TYR A 27 -8.01 17.82 8.33
N LEU A 28 -9.14 18.52 8.31
CA LEU A 28 -10.35 18.08 8.97
C LEU A 28 -11.55 18.11 8.01
N ARG A 29 -12.53 17.28 8.31
CA ARG A 29 -13.83 17.28 7.66
C ARG A 29 -14.91 16.92 8.66
N SER A 30 -16.11 17.47 8.52
CA SER A 30 -17.27 16.96 9.23
C SER A 30 -17.57 15.54 8.75
N LYS A 31 -18.02 14.71 9.69
CA LYS A 31 -18.66 13.43 9.43
C LYS A 31 -20.05 13.76 8.89
N GLY A 32 -20.45 13.07 7.82
CA GLY A 32 -21.80 13.24 7.28
C GLY A 32 -22.86 12.70 8.26
N ASP A 33 -24.09 13.16 8.08
CA ASP A 33 -25.20 12.91 9.02
C ASP A 33 -25.67 11.44 9.03
N TYR A 34 -25.34 10.68 7.99
CA TYR A 34 -25.77 9.29 7.88
C TYR A 34 -25.01 8.37 8.83
N LYS A 35 -25.73 7.89 9.85
CA LYS A 35 -25.26 6.86 10.78
C LYS A 35 -25.12 5.46 10.14
N SER A 36 -25.77 5.19 9.00
CA SER A 36 -25.71 3.89 8.31
C SER A 36 -25.87 4.00 6.79
N ALA A 37 -25.10 3.21 6.04
CA ALA A 37 -25.21 3.09 4.59
C ALA A 37 -26.59 2.57 4.12
N LYS A 38 -27.30 1.80 4.95
CA LYS A 38 -28.66 1.33 4.62
C LYS A 38 -29.66 2.49 4.58
N ARG A 39 -29.51 3.47 5.47
CA ARG A 39 -30.36 4.68 5.49
C ARG A 39 -30.05 5.57 4.29
N MET A 40 -28.76 5.83 4.04
CA MET A 40 -28.29 6.62 2.90
C MET A 40 -28.84 6.10 1.55
N ARG A 41 -28.89 4.78 1.35
CA ARG A 41 -29.41 4.17 0.11
C ARG A 41 -30.92 4.33 -0.10
N LYS A 42 -31.68 4.44 0.99
CA LYS A 42 -33.15 4.56 0.96
C LYS A 42 -33.63 6.01 0.95
N ASP A 43 -32.71 6.96 1.12
CA ASP A 43 -33.05 8.37 1.25
C ASP A 43 -33.47 8.94 -0.12
N PRO A 44 -34.66 9.57 -0.22
CA PRO A 44 -35.12 10.19 -1.46
C PRO A 44 -34.19 11.31 -1.95
N SER A 45 -33.59 12.09 -1.04
CA SER A 45 -32.69 13.19 -1.38
C SER A 45 -31.41 12.72 -2.10
N LEU A 46 -31.01 11.46 -1.89
CA LEU A 46 -29.81 10.86 -2.46
C LEU A 46 -30.09 9.92 -3.63
N GLN A 47 -31.32 9.84 -4.14
CA GLN A 47 -31.67 8.94 -5.25
C GLN A 47 -30.76 9.12 -6.46
N ARG A 48 -30.50 10.37 -6.86
CA ARG A 48 -29.59 10.67 -7.98
C ARG A 48 -28.16 10.19 -7.71
N THR A 49 -27.69 10.37 -6.48
CA THR A 49 -26.36 9.90 -6.05
C THR A 49 -26.28 8.38 -6.08
N MET A 50 -27.34 7.68 -5.67
CA MET A 50 -27.41 6.22 -5.73
C MET A 50 -27.44 5.72 -7.17
N ALA A 51 -28.26 6.32 -8.04
CA ALA A 51 -28.29 6.00 -9.47
C ALA A 51 -26.94 6.23 -10.15
N ASN A 52 -26.19 7.26 -9.76
CA ASN A 52 -24.81 7.48 -10.23
C ASN A 52 -23.86 6.39 -9.71
N ALA A 53 -23.97 6.01 -8.43
CA ALA A 53 -23.14 4.98 -7.81
C ALA A 53 -23.39 3.60 -8.45
N ASP A 54 -24.64 3.26 -8.74
CA ASP A 54 -25.01 2.01 -9.40
C ASP A 54 -24.45 1.94 -10.83
N ARG A 55 -24.60 3.03 -11.59
CA ARG A 55 -23.98 3.15 -12.93
C ARG A 55 -22.46 2.99 -12.88
N PHE A 56 -21.80 3.68 -11.95
CA PHE A 56 -20.36 3.55 -11.76
C PHE A 56 -19.95 2.12 -11.36
N GLY A 57 -20.77 1.45 -10.54
CA GLY A 57 -20.60 0.06 -10.17
C GLY A 57 -20.67 -0.89 -11.38
N VAL A 58 -21.58 -0.64 -12.33
CA VAL A 58 -21.65 -1.38 -13.60
C VAL A 58 -20.39 -1.13 -14.43
N ALA A 59 -19.99 0.12 -14.62
CA ALA A 59 -18.78 0.47 -15.37
C ALA A 59 -17.52 -0.20 -14.79
N SER A 60 -17.36 -0.19 -13.46
CA SER A 60 -16.22 -0.82 -12.78
C SER A 60 -16.18 -2.33 -13.00
N LYS A 61 -17.34 -3.01 -13.01
CA LYS A 61 -17.42 -4.45 -13.26
C LYS A 61 -17.03 -4.81 -14.69
N MET A 62 -17.45 -4.01 -15.67
CA MET A 62 -17.06 -4.18 -17.08
C MET A 62 -15.55 -4.06 -17.25
N VAL A 63 -14.97 -2.98 -16.71
CA VAL A 63 -13.52 -2.75 -16.78
C VAL A 63 -12.73 -3.85 -16.08
N LYS A 64 -13.19 -4.33 -14.92
CA LYS A 64 -12.52 -5.42 -14.18
C LYS A 64 -12.33 -6.66 -15.05
N ARG A 65 -13.35 -7.05 -15.84
CA ARG A 65 -13.25 -8.24 -16.70
C ARG A 65 -12.18 -8.07 -17.77
N VAL A 66 -12.17 -6.93 -18.47
CA VAL A 66 -11.20 -6.65 -19.54
C VAL A 66 -9.78 -6.46 -18.97
N TYR A 67 -9.64 -5.62 -17.94
CA TYR A 67 -8.36 -5.25 -17.36
C TYR A 67 -7.54 -6.44 -16.85
N TYR A 68 -8.18 -7.37 -16.14
CA TYR A 68 -7.48 -8.51 -15.55
C TYR A 68 -7.34 -9.72 -16.48
N ARG A 69 -8.21 -9.85 -17.50
CA ARG A 69 -8.16 -11.00 -18.42
C ARG A 69 -7.39 -10.73 -19.71
N GLN A 70 -7.46 -9.51 -20.25
CA GLN A 70 -6.96 -9.22 -21.60
C GLN A 70 -5.71 -8.34 -21.65
N LEU A 71 -5.48 -7.49 -20.64
CA LEU A 71 -4.27 -6.66 -20.63
C LEU A 71 -3.14 -7.42 -19.94
N PRO A 72 -1.92 -7.49 -20.51
CA PRO A 72 -0.77 -8.04 -19.83
C PRO A 72 -0.35 -7.15 -18.64
N GLY A 73 0.32 -7.75 -17.66
CA GLY A 73 0.76 -7.04 -16.44
C GLY A 73 1.66 -5.83 -16.71
N THR A 74 2.42 -5.85 -17.81
CA THR A 74 3.33 -4.78 -18.25
C THR A 74 2.61 -3.46 -18.57
N VAL A 75 1.34 -3.52 -19.00
CA VAL A 75 0.51 -2.35 -19.33
C VAL A 75 -0.21 -1.79 -18.10
N ARG A 76 -0.34 -2.60 -17.04
CA ARG A 76 -1.17 -2.31 -15.85
C ARG A 76 -0.50 -1.31 -14.91
N LYS A 77 -0.56 -0.03 -15.27
CA LYS A 77 -0.04 1.07 -14.45
C LYS A 77 -1.02 1.48 -13.33
N PRO A 78 -0.52 1.97 -12.17
CA PRO A 78 -1.39 2.52 -11.13
C PRO A 78 -2.24 3.66 -11.71
N GLY A 79 -3.55 3.62 -11.43
CA GLY A 79 -4.51 4.60 -11.93
C GLY A 79 -5.09 4.32 -13.33
N LEU A 80 -4.51 3.40 -14.13
CA LEU A 80 -5.08 3.05 -15.43
C LEU A 80 -6.50 2.49 -15.29
N PHE A 81 -6.72 1.62 -14.31
CA PHE A 81 -8.04 1.08 -14.01
C PHE A 81 -9.08 2.19 -13.77
N ALA A 82 -8.75 3.18 -12.93
CA ALA A 82 -9.65 4.29 -12.62
C ALA A 82 -9.96 5.14 -13.85
N ARG A 83 -8.97 5.37 -14.72
CA ARG A 83 -9.17 6.07 -16.00
C ARG A 83 -10.12 5.31 -16.93
N LEU A 84 -9.92 4.00 -17.10
CA LEU A 84 -10.79 3.15 -17.91
C LEU A 84 -12.23 3.16 -17.37
N THR A 85 -12.41 3.03 -16.05
CA THR A 85 -13.74 3.08 -15.42
C THR A 85 -14.41 4.44 -15.63
N GLY A 86 -13.67 5.54 -15.53
CA GLY A 86 -14.20 6.88 -15.83
C GLY A 86 -14.68 7.04 -17.26
N MET A 87 -13.94 6.49 -18.25
CA MET A 87 -14.35 6.51 -19.66
C MET A 87 -15.62 5.71 -19.90
N VAL A 88 -15.70 4.48 -19.39
CA VAL A 88 -16.90 3.65 -19.52
C VAL A 88 -18.10 4.32 -18.85
N ASN A 89 -17.92 4.90 -17.66
CA ASN A 89 -18.98 5.63 -16.98
C ASN A 89 -19.47 6.83 -17.80
N LYS A 90 -18.58 7.55 -18.50
CA LYS A 90 -18.95 8.63 -19.41
C LYS A 90 -19.76 8.13 -20.61
N TRP A 91 -19.38 7.00 -21.21
CA TRP A 91 -20.13 6.39 -22.32
C TRP A 91 -21.53 5.95 -21.90
N LEU A 92 -21.65 5.34 -20.71
CA LEU A 92 -22.96 4.98 -20.15
C LEU A 92 -23.81 6.23 -19.84
N TYR A 93 -23.18 7.34 -19.46
CA TYR A 93 -23.89 8.61 -19.27
C TYR A 93 -24.39 9.20 -20.59
N GLN A 94 -23.67 8.98 -21.69
CA GLN A 94 -24.05 9.40 -23.04
C GLN A 94 -25.15 8.54 -23.67
N GLY A 95 -25.64 7.52 -22.97
CA GLY A 95 -26.69 6.63 -23.47
C GLY A 95 -26.19 5.47 -24.33
N LYS A 96 -24.87 5.24 -24.41
CA LYS A 96 -24.33 4.07 -25.11
C LYS A 96 -24.78 2.79 -24.43
N THR A 97 -25.09 1.78 -25.23
CA THR A 97 -25.40 0.46 -24.70
C THR A 97 -24.19 -0.16 -24.01
N LYS A 98 -24.42 -1.16 -23.17
CA LYS A 98 -23.34 -1.86 -22.45
C LYS A 98 -22.37 -2.54 -23.42
N GLU A 99 -22.87 -3.00 -24.56
CA GLU A 99 -22.11 -3.70 -25.58
C GLU A 99 -21.20 -2.73 -26.34
N GLU A 100 -21.74 -1.61 -26.83
CA GLU A 100 -20.95 -0.54 -27.45
C GLU A 100 -19.85 -0.02 -26.50
N ALA A 101 -20.18 0.20 -25.23
CA ALA A 101 -19.21 0.65 -24.24
C ALA A 101 -18.11 -0.40 -23.99
N GLN A 102 -18.42 -1.68 -24.13
CA GLN A 102 -17.45 -2.76 -24.04
C GLN A 102 -16.54 -2.80 -25.28
N GLU A 103 -17.09 -2.66 -26.47
CA GLU A 103 -16.31 -2.62 -27.71
C GLU A 103 -15.31 -1.45 -27.74
N LEU A 104 -15.77 -0.27 -27.35
CA LEU A 104 -14.90 0.92 -27.24
C LEU A 104 -13.80 0.72 -26.20
N LEU A 105 -14.10 0.03 -25.09
CA LEU A 105 -13.11 -0.31 -24.08
C LEU A 105 -12.05 -1.26 -24.64
N LEU A 106 -12.47 -2.30 -25.36
CA LEU A 106 -11.57 -3.28 -25.98
C LEU A 106 -10.65 -2.62 -27.00
N ALA A 107 -11.22 -1.82 -27.91
CA ALA A 107 -10.45 -1.07 -28.91
C ALA A 107 -9.41 -0.14 -28.26
N HIS A 108 -9.77 0.53 -27.17
CA HIS A 108 -8.83 1.38 -26.43
C HIS A 108 -7.71 0.55 -25.78
N CYS A 109 -8.03 -0.61 -25.20
CA CYS A 109 -7.04 -1.48 -24.55
C CYS A 109 -6.05 -2.09 -25.55
N GLN A 110 -6.51 -2.48 -26.75
CA GLN A 110 -5.64 -2.95 -27.84
C GLN A 110 -4.64 -1.87 -28.27
N LYS A 111 -5.10 -0.62 -28.43
CA LYS A 111 -4.22 0.51 -28.74
C LYS A 111 -3.17 0.76 -27.65
N LEU A 112 -3.52 0.55 -26.39
CA LEU A 112 -2.55 0.67 -25.28
C LEU A 112 -1.51 -0.45 -25.30
N ALA A 113 -1.92 -1.69 -25.58
CA ALA A 113 -1.01 -2.82 -25.69
C ALA A 113 -0.02 -2.64 -26.86
N ALA A 114 -0.51 -2.23 -28.03
CA ALA A 114 0.32 -2.01 -29.22
C ALA A 114 1.41 -0.95 -29.00
N LYS A 115 1.09 0.15 -28.30
CA LYS A 115 2.05 1.24 -28.02
C LYS A 115 3.22 0.81 -27.13
N GLN A 116 3.10 -0.24 -26.32
CA GLN A 116 4.21 -0.72 -25.50
C GLN A 116 5.14 -1.65 -26.27
N THR A 117 4.61 -2.48 -27.18
CA THR A 117 5.44 -3.37 -28.01
C THR A 117 6.41 -2.60 -28.92
N THR A 118 6.03 -1.42 -29.40
CA THR A 118 6.90 -0.60 -30.27
C THR A 118 8.09 0.02 -29.53
N ILE A 119 8.02 0.20 -28.21
CA ILE A 119 9.12 0.85 -27.45
C ILE A 119 10.21 -0.17 -27.07
N GLU A 120 9.89 -1.47 -27.03
CA GLU A 120 10.84 -2.52 -26.65
C GLU A 120 11.62 -3.13 -27.82
N ALA A 121 11.33 -2.76 -29.07
CA ALA A 121 12.08 -3.20 -30.25
C ALA A 121 13.18 -2.18 -30.64
N THR A 122 14.20 -2.02 -29.80
CA THR A 122 15.49 -1.47 -30.24
C THR A 122 16.53 -2.60 -30.18
N PRO A 123 17.10 -3.06 -31.31
CA PRO A 123 18.15 -4.06 -31.31
C PRO A 123 19.45 -3.41 -30.80
N SER A 124 19.78 -3.67 -29.54
CA SER A 124 21.09 -3.33 -28.96
C SER A 124 22.15 -4.27 -29.55
N VAL A 125 22.73 -3.88 -30.68
CA VAL A 125 23.93 -4.51 -31.25
C VAL A 125 25.09 -4.34 -30.26
N ARG A 126 25.71 -5.47 -29.91
CA ARG A 126 26.99 -5.57 -29.20
C ARG A 126 28.09 -4.86 -30.00
N THR A 127 28.96 -4.12 -29.30
CA THR A 127 30.38 -4.10 -29.64
C THR A 127 31.19 -4.26 -28.36
N THR A 128 31.75 -5.45 -28.22
CA THR A 128 32.81 -5.85 -27.31
C THR A 128 34.16 -5.58 -27.96
N ALA A 129 35.08 -4.89 -27.28
CA ALA A 129 36.55 -5.10 -27.29
C ALA A 129 37.20 -4.22 -26.18
N PRO A 130 38.48 -4.40 -25.76
CA PRO A 130 38.85 -5.24 -24.61
C PRO A 130 39.76 -4.56 -23.55
N VAL A 131 39.71 -5.09 -22.32
CA VAL A 131 40.78 -5.39 -21.33
C VAL A 131 42.03 -4.49 -21.23
N LEU A 132 42.29 -3.95 -20.01
CA LEU A 132 43.58 -4.05 -19.25
C LEU A 132 43.42 -3.47 -17.80
N PRO A 133 43.77 -4.20 -16.71
CA PRO A 133 43.99 -3.70 -15.34
C PRO A 133 45.48 -3.88 -14.89
N PRO A 134 45.88 -3.64 -13.61
CA PRO A 134 45.69 -2.51 -12.69
C PRO A 134 47.06 -1.99 -12.12
N HIS A 135 47.09 -0.82 -11.44
CA HIS A 135 48.21 -0.46 -10.56
C HIS A 135 47.76 -0.01 -9.17
N PRO A 136 48.58 -0.27 -8.11
CA PRO A 136 48.14 -0.32 -6.71
C PRO A 136 48.27 1.01 -5.93
N THR A 137 47.35 1.21 -4.98
CA THR A 137 47.38 2.17 -3.86
C THR A 137 48.55 1.87 -2.89
N PRO A 138 49.14 2.84 -2.16
CA PRO A 138 48.54 3.52 -0.97
C PRO A 138 48.88 5.04 -0.94
N ALA A 139 48.36 5.97 -0.12
CA ALA A 139 47.80 5.97 1.23
C ALA A 139 46.95 7.25 1.49
N LEU A 140 46.21 7.22 2.61
CA LEU A 140 45.44 8.25 3.35
C LEU A 140 45.88 9.73 3.18
N THR A 141 45.01 10.76 3.26
CA THR A 141 44.27 11.16 4.48
C THR A 141 43.14 12.19 4.18
N THR A 142 41.95 11.94 4.76
CA THR A 142 40.86 12.81 5.30
C THR A 142 40.86 14.31 4.96
N THR A 143 39.78 14.97 4.48
CA THR A 143 38.59 15.33 5.29
C THR A 143 37.41 15.84 4.43
N GLU A 144 36.21 15.50 4.88
CA GLU A 144 34.89 15.54 4.26
C GLU A 144 34.13 16.89 4.41
N LYS A 145 33.19 17.19 3.48
CA LYS A 145 31.76 17.38 3.81
C LYS A 145 30.86 17.49 2.57
N LYS A 146 30.11 16.41 2.29
CA LYS A 146 28.95 16.37 1.37
C LYS A 146 27.71 16.08 2.23
N LYS A 147 26.73 16.99 2.22
CA LYS A 147 25.45 16.77 2.93
C LYS A 147 24.58 15.79 2.14
N GLU A 148 24.15 14.77 2.87
CA GLU A 148 23.49 13.56 2.41
C GLU A 148 21.96 13.72 2.37
N ILE A 149 21.38 13.14 1.32
CA ILE A 149 19.94 13.05 1.06
C ILE A 149 19.43 11.78 1.77
N THR A 150 18.65 11.95 2.83
CA THR A 150 18.05 10.84 3.58
C THR A 150 16.83 10.27 2.84
N LYS A 151 16.94 9.00 2.41
CA LYS A 151 15.82 8.17 1.92
C LYS A 151 14.98 7.68 3.12
N PRO A 152 13.64 7.62 3.03
CA PRO A 152 12.81 7.05 4.09
C PRO A 152 12.90 5.51 4.11
N THR A 153 13.22 4.96 5.27
CA THR A 153 13.25 3.52 5.57
C THR A 153 11.89 2.84 5.34
N PRO A 154 11.87 1.60 4.81
CA PRO A 154 10.64 0.81 4.72
C PRO A 154 10.16 0.42 6.12
N ARG A 155 8.91 0.76 6.46
CA ARG A 155 8.25 0.30 7.70
C ARG A 155 8.19 -1.23 7.69
N VAL A 156 8.99 -1.86 8.55
CA VAL A 156 8.89 -3.28 8.87
C VAL A 156 7.46 -3.53 9.37
N LYS A 157 6.72 -4.41 8.70
CA LYS A 157 5.40 -4.85 9.13
C LYS A 157 5.58 -5.60 10.44
N GLN A 158 5.25 -4.98 11.58
CA GLN A 158 5.17 -5.70 12.84
C GLN A 158 4.22 -6.88 12.67
N ALA A 159 4.74 -8.07 12.97
CA ALA A 159 3.98 -9.29 12.80
C ALA A 159 2.78 -9.28 13.76
N ARG A 160 1.58 -9.46 13.21
CA ARG A 160 0.29 -9.38 13.93
C ARG A 160 0.11 -10.41 15.06
N TYR A 161 1.09 -11.28 15.31
CA TYR A 161 1.02 -12.31 16.37
C TYR A 161 1.54 -11.83 17.73
N LEU A 162 2.19 -10.65 17.82
CA LEU A 162 2.74 -10.13 19.07
C LEU A 162 1.78 -9.23 19.87
N SER A 163 0.66 -8.80 19.28
CA SER A 163 -0.26 -7.83 19.91
C SER A 163 -1.17 -8.42 20.99
N ASN A 164 -1.13 -9.73 21.24
CA ASN A 164 -2.01 -10.42 22.20
C ASN A 164 -1.25 -11.08 23.36
N TRP A 165 0.03 -10.77 23.56
CA TRP A 165 0.83 -11.39 24.61
C TRP A 165 0.48 -10.78 25.97
N LYS A 166 -0.26 -11.55 26.78
CA LYS A 166 -0.57 -11.18 28.18
C LYS A 166 0.50 -11.76 29.09
N VAL A 167 1.13 -10.94 29.94
CA VAL A 167 2.08 -11.39 30.96
C VAL A 167 1.30 -11.81 32.21
N LYS A 168 1.54 -13.02 32.74
CA LYS A 168 0.97 -13.47 34.02
C LYS A 168 1.66 -12.76 35.18
N ARG A 169 1.01 -12.68 36.35
CA ARG A 169 1.59 -12.10 37.59
C ARG A 169 2.92 -12.73 38.02
N ASN A 170 3.20 -13.96 37.59
CA ASN A 170 4.46 -14.67 37.85
C ASN A 170 5.55 -14.42 36.78
N GLY A 171 5.41 -13.37 35.97
CA GLY A 171 6.39 -13.00 34.94
C GLY A 171 6.39 -13.89 33.69
N ARG A 172 5.58 -14.96 33.63
CA ARG A 172 5.52 -15.85 32.47
C ARG A 172 4.53 -15.34 31.42
N LEU A 173 4.91 -15.44 30.15
CA LEU A 173 4.05 -15.08 29.02
C LEU A 173 2.89 -16.08 28.87
N TYR A 174 1.69 -15.57 28.63
CA TYR A 174 0.51 -16.38 28.28
C TYR A 174 0.53 -16.69 26.79
N ILE A 175 0.73 -17.97 26.46
CA ILE A 175 0.66 -18.49 25.08
C ILE A 175 -0.72 -19.13 24.89
N PRO A 176 -1.58 -18.62 23.99
CA PRO A 176 -2.86 -19.25 23.69
C PRO A 176 -2.66 -20.64 23.05
N LYS A 177 -3.44 -21.63 23.48
CA LYS A 177 -3.33 -23.05 23.06
C LYS A 177 -3.41 -23.27 21.54
N GLN A 178 -3.99 -22.34 20.78
CA GLN A 178 -4.04 -22.42 19.30
C GLN A 178 -2.67 -22.26 18.63
N CYS A 179 -1.67 -21.66 19.29
CA CYS A 179 -0.32 -21.54 18.73
C CYS A 179 0.54 -22.80 18.85
N GLN A 180 0.17 -23.78 19.70
CA GLN A 180 1.01 -24.96 19.94
C GLN A 180 0.94 -26.02 18.82
N LYS A 181 -0.07 -25.97 17.95
CA LYS A 181 -0.27 -27.00 16.91
C LYS A 181 0.59 -26.83 15.65
N ASN A 182 1.24 -25.67 15.48
CA ASN A 182 2.03 -25.34 14.28
C ASN A 182 3.53 -25.10 14.57
N CYS A 183 4.01 -25.44 15.77
CA CYS A 183 5.44 -25.34 16.06
C CYS A 183 6.12 -26.68 15.76
N VAL A 184 6.83 -26.73 14.64
CA VAL A 184 7.89 -27.72 14.41
C VAL A 184 8.88 -27.62 15.59
N PRO A 185 9.30 -28.73 16.22
CA PRO A 185 10.20 -28.65 17.35
C PRO A 185 11.59 -28.21 16.87
N MET A 186 11.90 -26.93 17.06
CA MET A 186 13.28 -26.46 17.06
C MET A 186 13.95 -27.04 18.31
N ILE A 187 14.85 -27.99 18.08
CA ILE A 187 15.78 -28.56 19.04
C ILE A 187 16.49 -27.39 19.75
N MET A 188 16.23 -27.23 21.05
CA MET A 188 16.99 -26.28 21.87
C MET A 188 18.28 -26.95 22.35
N PRO A 189 19.45 -26.29 22.23
CA PRO A 189 20.65 -26.76 22.90
C PRO A 189 20.50 -26.62 24.41
N ARG A 190 20.99 -27.66 25.11
CA ARG A 190 21.06 -27.81 26.57
C ARG A 190 21.56 -26.55 27.28
N SER A 191 20.75 -26.11 28.25
CA SER A 191 21.14 -25.54 29.55
C SER A 191 22.51 -24.83 29.63
N PHE A 192 22.50 -23.50 29.60
CA PHE A 192 23.59 -22.68 30.12
C PHE A 192 23.27 -22.29 31.57
N VAL A 193 23.93 -22.96 32.52
CA VAL A 193 23.89 -22.63 33.95
C VAL A 193 24.88 -21.47 34.17
N ILE A 194 24.40 -20.34 34.69
CA ILE A 194 25.26 -19.23 35.12
C ILE A 194 25.56 -19.44 36.62
N PRO A 195 26.84 -19.48 37.05
CA PRO A 195 27.19 -19.61 38.46
C PRO A 195 27.01 -18.27 39.17
N THR A 196 26.25 -18.25 40.27
CA THR A 196 26.15 -17.10 41.16
C THR A 196 27.42 -17.03 42.03
N LYS A 197 28.23 -15.99 41.82
CA LYS A 197 29.34 -15.65 42.73
C LYS A 197 28.77 -15.15 44.06
N THR A 198 29.10 -15.89 45.11
CA THR A 198 29.07 -15.49 46.52
C THR A 198 30.03 -14.32 46.73
N GLN A 199 29.58 -13.25 47.39
CA GLN A 199 30.51 -12.28 47.99
C GLN A 199 29.94 -11.70 49.29
N ASN A 200 30.52 -12.17 50.39
CA ASN A 200 30.46 -11.59 51.73
C ASN A 200 31.34 -10.34 51.81
N ARG A 201 30.86 -9.28 52.48
CA ARG A 201 31.60 -8.29 53.30
C ARG A 201 30.55 -7.33 53.91
N ARG A 202 30.32 -7.28 55.24
CA ARG A 202 31.03 -6.44 56.25
C ARG A 202 31.27 -5.03 55.69
N GLU A 203 30.71 -3.96 56.24
CA GLU A 203 30.69 -3.53 57.66
C GLU A 203 29.32 -3.05 58.14
#